data_AF-A0A9E7I3P9-F1
#
_entry.id   AF-A0A9E7I3P9-F1
#
_cell.length_a   1.000
_cell.length_b   1.000
_cell.length_c   1.000
_cell.angle_alpha   90.00
_cell.angle_beta   90.00
_cell.angle_gamma   90.00
#
_symmetry.space_group_name_H-M   'P 1'
#
loop_
_entity.id
_entity.type
_entity.pdbx_description
1 polymer ?
#
loop_
_entity_poly.entity_id
_entity_poly.type
_entity_poly.pdbx_seq_one_letter_code
_entity_poly.pdbx_strand_id
1 'polypeptide(L)'
;MESEDPYRDFRLSMEEMVVAHGLRDWERLEELLVWYLRVNGKKTHGFIVGAFVDLLAGLASPLPPSFSPSKSMEMEEIKEEEGSRSS
;
A
#
# COMPACT_ATOMS: atom_id res chain seq x y z
N MET A 1 19.08 -0.08 21.39
CA MET A 1 17.96 -1.03 21.24
C MET A 1 18.09 -1.65 19.87
N GLU A 2 18.49 -2.91 19.79
CA GLU A 2 18.22 -3.73 18.61
C GLU A 2 16.79 -4.25 18.83
N SER A 3 15.87 -3.97 17.91
CA SER A 3 14.48 -4.45 18.02
C SER A 3 14.41 -5.97 18.15
N GLU A 4 13.35 -6.47 18.79
CA GLU A 4 13.09 -7.91 18.92
C GLU A 4 12.90 -8.61 17.57
N ASP A 5 12.37 -7.91 16.55
CA ASP A 5 12.12 -8.46 15.21
C ASP A 5 12.57 -7.52 14.08
N PRO A 6 13.88 -7.45 13.77
CA PRO A 6 14.41 -6.52 12.76
C PRO A 6 13.77 -6.72 11.38
N TYR A 7 13.40 -7.96 11.04
CA TYR A 7 12.68 -8.28 9.82
C TYR A 7 11.34 -7.53 9.69
N ARG A 8 10.51 -7.61 10.74
CA ARG A 8 9.17 -7.01 10.73
C ARG A 8 9.27 -5.49 10.69
N ASP A 9 10.22 -4.92 11.42
CA ASP A 9 10.42 -3.47 11.45
C ASP A 9 10.84 -2.92 10.08
N PHE A 10 11.77 -3.58 9.38
CA PHE A 10 12.13 -3.16 8.03
C PHE A 10 10.95 -3.28 7.07
N ARG A 11 10.17 -4.36 7.17
CA ARG A 11 9.01 -4.55 6.30
C ARG A 11 7.95 -3.47 6.50
N LEU A 12 7.57 -3.19 7.75
CA LEU A 12 6.59 -2.14 8.08
C LEU A 12 7.08 -0.77 7.62
N SER A 13 8.34 -0.43 7.91
CA SER A 13 8.92 0.85 7.53
C SER A 13 8.98 1.04 6.01
N MET A 14 9.28 -0.01 5.24
CA MET A 14 9.24 0.05 3.78
C MET A 14 7.80 0.20 3.24
N GLU A 15 6.84 -0.49 3.84
CA GLU A 15 5.42 -0.40 3.46
C GLU A 15 4.86 1.01 3.69
N GLU A 16 5.15 1.60 4.86
CA GLU A 16 4.79 2.99 5.16
C GLU A 16 5.38 3.97 4.14
N MET A 17 6.65 3.79 3.75
CA MET A 17 7.31 4.60 2.73
C MET A 17 6.64 4.47 1.36
N VAL A 18 6.26 3.24 0.97
CA VAL A 18 5.54 2.99 -0.29
C VAL A 18 4.17 3.68 -0.30
N VAL A 19 3.43 3.62 0.81
CA VAL A 19 2.11 4.24 0.93
C VAL A 19 2.21 5.77 0.97
N ALA A 20 3.12 6.32 1.78
CA ALA A 20 3.26 7.77 1.97
C ALA A 20 3.74 8.49 0.71
N HIS A 21 4.65 7.86 -0.04
CA HIS A 21 5.24 8.45 -1.25
C HIS A 21 4.68 7.87 -2.55
N GLY A 22 3.78 6.89 -2.48
CA GLY A 22 3.21 6.23 -3.66
C GLY A 22 4.25 5.49 -4.50
N LEU A 23 5.27 4.88 -3.87
CA LEU A 23 6.38 4.22 -4.58
C LEU A 23 5.91 2.92 -5.23
N ARG A 24 5.38 3.02 -6.45
CA ARG A 24 4.91 1.87 -7.24
C ARG A 24 5.86 1.52 -8.39
N ASP A 25 6.79 2.43 -8.69
CA ASP A 25 7.80 2.24 -9.73
C ASP A 25 8.97 1.40 -9.21
N TRP A 26 9.43 0.47 -10.05
CA TRP A 26 10.56 -0.39 -9.73
C TRP A 26 11.81 0.40 -9.36
N GLU A 27 12.12 1.48 -10.09
CA GLU A 27 13.28 2.33 -9.84
C GLU A 27 13.28 2.92 -8.42
N ARG A 28 12.11 3.37 -7.96
CA ARG A 28 11.95 3.94 -6.61
C ARG A 28 12.09 2.90 -5.50
N LEU A 29 11.55 1.70 -5.75
CA LEU A 29 11.67 0.57 -4.83
C LEU A 29 13.13 0.10 -4.74
N GLU A 30 13.85 0.10 -5.86
CA GLU A 30 15.28 -0.20 -5.90
C GLU A 30 16.11 0.85 -5.16
N GLU A 31 15.85 2.15 -5.37
CA GLU A 31 16.49 3.23 -4.62
C GLU A 31 16.28 3.08 -3.11
N LEU A 32 15.05 2.74 -2.69
CA LEU A 32 14.71 2.47 -1.29
C LEU A 32 15.55 1.31 -0.73
N LEU A 33 15.59 0.17 -1.44
CA LEU A 33 16.37 -1.00 -1.02
C LEU A 33 17.87 -0.68 -0.90
N VAL A 34 18.44 0.00 -1.90
CA VAL A 34 19.85 0.41 -1.90
C VAL A 34 20.16 1.31 -0.71
N TRP A 35 19.24 2.25 -0.40
CA TRP A 35 19.39 3.12 0.77
C TRP A 35 19.40 2.32 2.08
N TYR A 36 18.47 1.39 2.27
CA TYR A 36 18.46 0.52 3.46
C TYR A 36 19.74 -0.32 3.58
N LEU A 37 20.22 -0.92 2.49
CA LEU A 37 21.45 -1.71 2.50
C LEU A 37 22.69 -0.86 2.78
N ARG A 38 22.74 0.39 2.31
CA ARG A 38 23.86 1.31 2.57
C ARG A 38 23.89 1.80 4.00
N VAL A 39 22.73 2.15 4.57
CA VAL A 39 22.65 2.72 5.93
C VAL A 39 22.79 1.65 7.01
N ASN A 40 22.54 0.38 6.67
CA ASN A 40 22.59 -0.75 7.61
C ASN A 40 23.83 -1.64 7.41
N GLY A 41 24.30 -2.24 8.51
CA GLY A 41 25.42 -3.16 8.48
C GLY A 41 25.10 -4.50 7.79
N LYS A 42 26.14 -5.19 7.29
CA LYS A 42 26.00 -6.47 6.55
C LYS A 42 25.20 -7.57 7.29
N LYS A 43 25.17 -7.51 8.63
CA LYS A 43 24.43 -8.47 9.47
C LYS A 43 22.91 -8.38 9.29
N THR A 44 22.39 -7.21 8.90
CA THR A 44 20.94 -6.99 8.74
C THR A 44 20.49 -7.07 7.29
N HIS A 45 21.42 -7.13 6.32
CA HIS A 45 21.12 -7.21 4.89
C HIS A 45 20.19 -8.38 4.55
N GLY A 46 20.36 -9.54 5.21
CA GLY A 46 19.46 -10.69 5.02
C GLY A 46 18.02 -10.38 5.39
N PHE A 47 17.78 -9.67 6.50
CA PHE A 47 16.44 -9.28 6.94
C PHE A 47 15.83 -8.22 6.01
N ILE A 48 16.64 -7.24 5.56
CA ILE A 48 16.23 -6.18 4.64
C ILE A 48 15.77 -6.77 3.30
N VAL A 49 16.57 -7.66 2.71
CA VAL A 49 16.24 -8.30 1.43
C VAL A 49 15.00 -9.17 1.56
N GLY A 50 14.87 -9.94 2.64
CA GLY A 50 13.68 -10.75 2.89
C GLY A 50 12.41 -9.89 3.00
N ALA A 51 12.47 -8.81 3.80
CA ALA A 51 11.36 -7.87 3.96
C ALA A 51 10.94 -7.23 2.63
N PHE A 52 11.92 -6.89 1.78
CA PHE A 52 11.68 -6.30 0.47
C PHE A 52 11.01 -7.28 -0.50
N VAL A 53 11.43 -8.55 -0.53
CA VAL A 53 10.79 -9.58 -1.38
C VAL A 53 9.34 -9.82 -0.95
N ASP A 54 9.07 -9.88 0.36
CA ASP A 54 7.72 -9.99 0.91
C ASP A 54 6.84 -8.78 0.54
N LEU A 55 7.41 -7.57 0.60
CA LEU A 55 6.74 -6.35 0.18
C LEU A 55 6.35 -6.43 -1.31
N LEU A 56 7.28 -6.83 -2.18
CA LEU A 56 7.02 -7.00 -3.61
C LEU A 56 5.93 -8.05 -3.87
N ALA A 57 5.94 -9.17 -3.14
CA ALA A 57 4.90 -10.19 -3.23
C ALA A 57 3.52 -9.64 -2.82
N GLY A 58 3.47 -8.77 -1.80
CA GLY A 58 2.26 -8.06 -1.40
C GLY A 58 1.75 -7.09 -2.47
N LEU A 59 2.65 -6.33 -3.11
CA LEU A 59 2.30 -5.42 -4.20
C LEU A 59 1.87 -6.15 -5.48
N ALA A 60 2.45 -7.32 -5.74
CA ALA A 60 2.17 -8.15 -6.90
C ALA A 60 0.87 -8.96 -6.78
N SER A 61 0.30 -9.10 -5.57
CA SER A 61 -0.96 -9.80 -5.35
C SER A 61 -2.15 -8.90 -5.74
N PRO A 62 -2.87 -9.18 -6.84
CA PRO A 62 -4.10 -8.48 -7.16
C PRO A 62 -5.22 -9.16 -6.38
N LEU A 63 -5.37 -8.88 -5.08
CA LEU A 63 -6.62 -9.22 -4.40
C LEU A 63 -7.62 -8.09 -4.65
N PRO A 64 -8.85 -8.37 -5.11
CA PRO A 64 -9.86 -7.35 -5.35
C PRO A 64 -10.08 -6.53 -4.08
N PRO A 65 -10.50 -5.25 -4.19
CA PRO A 65 -10.94 -4.51 -3.03
C PRO A 65 -12.19 -5.20 -2.47
N SER A 66 -12.03 -6.21 -1.61
CA SER A 66 -13.07 -6.58 -0.64
C SER A 66 -13.01 -5.61 0.54
N PHE A 67 -12.84 -4.32 0.24
CA PHE A 67 -13.41 -3.28 1.05
C PHE A 67 -14.78 -3.06 0.43
N SER A 68 -15.78 -3.84 0.88
CA SER A 68 -17.17 -3.43 0.68
C SER A 68 -17.27 -2.01 1.23
N PRO A 69 -17.51 -0.98 0.41
CA PRO A 69 -17.96 0.26 0.98
C PRO A 69 -19.35 -0.06 1.50
N SER A 70 -19.50 -0.17 2.82
CA SER A 70 -20.76 0.21 3.43
C SER A 70 -20.93 1.70 3.13
N LYS A 71 -21.37 2.00 1.89
CA LYS A 71 -21.79 3.33 1.46
C LYS A 71 -23.17 3.54 2.08
N SER A 72 -23.18 3.77 3.38
CA SER A 72 -24.24 4.54 4.01
C SER A 72 -24.12 5.97 3.47
N MET A 73 -25.24 6.52 3.02
CA MET A 73 -25.44 7.84 2.41
C MET A 73 -25.15 7.90 0.89
N GLU A 74 -26.13 7.48 0.10
CA GLU A 74 -26.49 8.19 -1.13
C GLU A 74 -27.85 8.86 -0.84
N MET A 75 -27.84 10.19 -0.78
CA MET A 75 -29.08 10.97 -0.81
C MET A 75 -29.62 10.90 -2.25
N GLU A 76 -30.83 10.40 -2.46
CA GLU A 76 -31.50 10.59 -3.75
C GLU A 76 -32.06 12.01 -3.80
N GLU A 77 -31.40 12.83 -4.61
CA GLU A 77 -31.94 14.08 -5.14
C GLU A 77 -33.12 13.71 -6.05
N ILE A 78 -34.34 13.84 -5.53
CA ILE A 78 -35.56 13.77 -6.33
C ILE A 78 -35.58 14.96 -7.29
N LYS A 79 -35.23 14.68 -8.55
CA LYS A 79 -35.44 15.62 -9.65
C LYS A 79 -36.90 15.57 -10.08
N GLU A 80 -37.62 16.66 -9.85
CA GLU A 80 -38.90 16.92 -10.50
C GLU A 80 -38.70 16.99 -12.02
N GLU A 81 -39.47 16.20 -12.76
CA GLU A 81 -39.74 16.44 -14.17
C GLU A 81 -41.26 16.32 -14.39
N GLU A 82 -41.88 17.48 -14.53
CA GLU A 82 -43.21 17.68 -15.12
C GLU A 82 -43.27 17.10 -16.54
N GLY A 83 -44.18 16.15 -16.76
CA GLY A 83 -44.34 15.48 -18.05
C GLY A 83 -45.76 14.97 -18.25
N SER A 84 -46.69 15.90 -18.47
CA SER A 84 -48.06 15.66 -18.93
C SER A 84 -48.16 14.54 -19.97
N ARG A 85 -49.03 13.54 -19.74
CA ARG A 85 -49.63 12.80 -20.85
C ARG A 85 -51.02 12.24 -20.52
N SER A 86 -51.97 12.71 -21.31
CA SER A 86 -53.41 12.54 -21.24
C SER A 86 -53.90 11.11 -21.53
N SER A 87 -54.93 10.68 -20.80
CA SER A 87 -56.23 10.19 -21.30
C SER A 87 -57.15 9.89 -20.12
#